data_AF-A0A7C1PYX0-F1
#
_entry.id   AF-A0A7C1PYX0-F1
#
_cell.length_a   1.000
_cell.length_b   1.000
_cell.length_c   1.000
_cell.angle_alpha   90.00
_cell.angle_beta   90.00
_cell.angle_gamma   90.00
#
_symmetry.space_group_name_H-M   'P 1'
#
loop_
_entity.id
_entity.type
_entity.pdbx_description
1 polymer ?
#
loop_
_entity_poly.entity_id
_entity_poly.type
_entity_poly.pdbx_seq_one_letter_code
_entity_poly.pdbx_strand_id
1 'polypeptide(L)'
;MINLEAENTHILFDEKGYPVVKDDPESINDTCGRLVLMGMCYGFISEITLALERLLVGGILIRHPTKKVQTSRDHHSYFYIYRKYTGQELPNFPSMRGMNSWMKALTGNKRAEWWYYTLYIPGAIIGNVWLRLCRWVGRIREELPNEIWILPCGDSNTGTQMLHHRTRWEKLWGRIISITIPAYALHNKAWQIYVIPDSKRKEWLKRILLKRVGKSNIMLRLLFGDTTVTQQEVDNYPHMTGYRPGAYLNTTRRTIRELTDKEAEFNTYEKDLIIWLYEQNKNRMV
;
A
#
# COMPACT_ATOMS: atom_id res chain seq x y z
N MET A 1 -13.60 -13.58 -7.96
CA MET A 1 -14.82 -12.77 -8.15
C MET A 1 -15.29 -12.36 -6.76
N ILE A 2 -15.49 -11.07 -6.50
CA ILE A 2 -15.88 -10.60 -5.17
C ILE A 2 -17.36 -10.92 -4.96
N ASN A 3 -17.70 -11.71 -3.93
CA ASN A 3 -19.09 -11.94 -3.55
C ASN A 3 -19.60 -10.77 -2.71
N LEU A 4 -20.44 -9.91 -3.30
CA LEU A 4 -21.01 -8.74 -2.65
C LEU A 4 -22.06 -9.10 -1.57
N GLU A 5 -22.54 -10.34 -1.55
CA GLU A 5 -23.60 -10.82 -0.63
C GLU A 5 -23.05 -11.59 0.58
N ALA A 6 -21.73 -11.75 0.68
CA ALA A 6 -21.14 -12.61 1.70
C ALA A 6 -21.03 -11.90 3.06
N GLU A 7 -21.67 -12.46 4.10
CA GLU A 7 -21.71 -11.88 5.47
C GLU A 7 -20.54 -12.31 6.39
N ASN A 8 -19.74 -13.30 5.96
CA ASN A 8 -18.74 -13.96 6.80
C ASN A 8 -17.30 -13.88 6.27
N THR A 9 -17.01 -12.84 5.50
CA THR A 9 -15.71 -12.63 4.85
C THR A 9 -14.83 -11.68 5.66
N HIS A 10 -13.52 -11.65 5.38
CA HIS A 10 -12.64 -10.64 5.96
C HIS A 10 -12.72 -9.28 5.22
N ILE A 11 -13.15 -9.24 3.95
CA ILE A 11 -13.54 -8.01 3.24
C ILE A 11 -15.03 -8.06 2.91
N LEU A 12 -15.81 -7.21 3.58
CA LEU A 12 -17.25 -7.04 3.39
C LEU A 12 -17.51 -5.77 2.58
N PHE A 13 -18.68 -5.69 1.95
CA PHE A 13 -19.20 -4.42 1.49
C PHE A 13 -20.19 -3.93 2.53
N ASP A 14 -20.04 -2.69 2.95
CA ASP A 14 -21.01 -2.09 3.85
C ASP A 14 -22.32 -1.76 3.11
N GLU A 15 -23.31 -1.23 3.84
CA GLU A 15 -24.62 -0.87 3.29
C GLU A 15 -24.56 0.25 2.23
N LYS A 16 -23.40 0.86 2.03
CA LYS A 16 -23.13 1.89 1.03
C LYS A 16 -22.33 1.37 -0.17
N GLY A 17 -21.94 0.09 -0.15
CA GLY A 17 -21.22 -0.57 -1.22
C GLY A 17 -19.71 -0.29 -1.18
N TYR A 18 -19.13 -0.06 0.00
CA TYR A 18 -17.71 0.17 0.15
C TYR A 18 -16.99 -1.00 0.84
N PRO A 19 -15.78 -1.37 0.39
CA PRO A 19 -15.01 -2.47 0.97
C PRO A 19 -14.50 -2.10 2.36
N VAL A 20 -14.96 -2.83 3.37
CA VAL A 20 -14.56 -2.74 4.78
C VAL A 20 -13.98 -4.07 5.24
N VAL A 21 -13.20 -4.07 6.31
CA VAL A 21 -12.67 -5.28 6.93
C VAL A 21 -13.49 -5.66 8.14
N LYS A 22 -13.89 -6.93 8.21
CA LYS A 22 -14.62 -7.48 9.35
C LYS A 22 -13.81 -7.30 10.64
N ASP A 23 -14.48 -6.83 11.68
CA ASP A 23 -13.90 -6.54 13.00
C ASP A 23 -12.79 -5.46 13.02
N ASP A 24 -12.63 -4.69 11.93
CA ASP A 24 -11.74 -3.54 11.86
C ASP A 24 -12.53 -2.26 11.55
N PRO A 25 -12.99 -1.52 12.57
CA PRO A 25 -13.76 -0.30 12.38
C PRO A 25 -12.96 0.83 11.72
N GLU A 26 -11.62 0.73 11.69
CA GLU A 26 -10.75 1.71 11.05
C GLU A 26 -10.61 1.45 9.54
N SER A 27 -10.92 0.25 9.06
CA SER A 27 -10.81 -0.11 7.64
C SER A 27 -11.68 0.76 6.72
N ILE A 28 -12.78 1.30 7.24
CA ILE A 28 -13.65 2.27 6.56
C ILE A 28 -12.88 3.54 6.15
N ASN A 29 -11.77 3.86 6.84
CA ASN A 29 -10.88 4.96 6.53
C ASN A 29 -9.93 4.66 5.36
N ASP A 30 -9.86 3.44 4.84
CA ASP A 30 -8.99 3.07 3.71
C ASP A 30 -9.78 2.75 2.43
N THR A 31 -11.10 2.93 2.49
CA THR A 31 -12.08 2.65 1.44
C THR A 31 -11.68 3.15 0.06
N CYS A 32 -11.28 4.42 -0.03
CA CYS A 32 -10.90 5.05 -1.31
C CYS A 32 -9.75 4.29 -1.98
N GLY A 33 -8.70 3.95 -1.21
CA GLY A 33 -7.57 3.19 -1.73
C GLY A 33 -7.95 1.78 -2.16
N ARG A 34 -8.73 1.07 -1.33
CA ARG A 34 -9.20 -0.29 -1.62
C ARG A 34 -10.00 -0.34 -2.92
N LEU A 35 -11.00 0.54 -3.07
CA LEU A 35 -11.81 0.63 -4.29
C LEU A 35 -10.92 0.81 -5.52
N VAL A 36 -10.05 1.83 -5.52
CA VAL A 36 -9.19 2.13 -6.67
C VAL A 36 -8.31 0.95 -7.04
N LEU A 37 -7.66 0.32 -6.06
CA LEU A 37 -6.78 -0.82 -6.31
C LEU A 37 -7.54 -2.06 -6.78
N MET A 38 -8.73 -2.33 -6.21
CA MET A 38 -9.62 -3.41 -6.64
C MET A 38 -10.10 -3.20 -8.08
N GLY A 39 -10.52 -1.99 -8.44
CA GLY A 39 -10.95 -1.69 -9.81
C GLY A 39 -9.82 -1.84 -10.82
N MET A 40 -8.60 -1.43 -10.47
CA MET A 40 -7.41 -1.64 -11.32
C MET A 40 -7.08 -3.12 -11.49
N CYS A 41 -7.15 -3.91 -10.41
CA CYS A 41 -6.84 -5.34 -10.42
C CYS A 41 -7.85 -6.14 -11.23
N TYR A 42 -9.15 -5.93 -10.98
CA TYR A 42 -10.22 -6.75 -11.55
C TYR A 42 -10.84 -6.17 -12.83
N GLY A 43 -10.44 -4.96 -13.23
CA GLY A 43 -10.96 -4.31 -14.44
C GLY A 43 -12.33 -3.66 -14.29
N PHE A 44 -12.94 -3.68 -13.10
CA PHE A 44 -14.28 -3.12 -12.85
C PHE A 44 -14.26 -1.62 -12.51
N ILE A 45 -13.46 -0.86 -13.25
CA ILE A 45 -13.26 0.58 -13.02
C ILE A 45 -14.57 1.34 -13.18
N SER A 46 -15.36 1.02 -14.20
CA SER A 46 -16.64 1.68 -14.48
C SER A 46 -17.65 1.51 -13.35
N GLU A 47 -17.64 0.35 -12.71
CA GLU A 47 -18.54 -0.05 -11.64
C GLU A 47 -18.19 0.71 -10.34
N ILE A 48 -16.89 0.85 -10.05
CA ILE A 48 -16.46 1.61 -8.87
C ILE A 48 -16.46 3.12 -9.07
N THR A 49 -16.55 3.63 -10.31
CA THR A 49 -16.61 5.07 -10.60
C THR A 49 -17.72 5.73 -9.81
N LEU A 50 -18.94 5.19 -9.82
CA LEU A 50 -20.06 5.79 -9.09
C LEU A 50 -19.79 5.84 -7.58
N ALA A 51 -19.18 4.79 -7.01
CA ALA A 51 -18.80 4.76 -5.60
C ALA A 51 -17.72 5.80 -5.26
N LEU A 52 -16.74 5.99 -6.14
CA LEU A 52 -15.70 7.00 -5.97
C LEU A 52 -16.24 8.42 -6.12
N GLU A 53 -17.13 8.68 -7.09
CA GLU A 53 -17.75 10.01 -7.27
C GLU A 53 -18.63 10.40 -6.08
N ARG A 54 -19.30 9.44 -5.44
CA ARG A 54 -20.06 9.69 -4.19
C ARG A 54 -19.17 10.14 -3.03
N LEU A 55 -17.88 9.87 -3.07
CA LEU A 55 -16.92 10.41 -2.09
C LEU A 55 -16.57 11.87 -2.37
N LEU A 56 -17.00 12.46 -3.48
CA LEU A 56 -16.77 13.87 -3.82
C LEU A 56 -18.03 14.70 -3.53
N VAL A 57 -18.16 15.19 -2.30
CA VAL A 57 -19.33 15.97 -1.85
C VAL A 57 -19.00 17.46 -1.91
N GLY A 58 -19.65 18.20 -2.82
CA GLY A 58 -19.41 19.64 -2.98
C GLY A 58 -17.96 19.98 -3.36
N GLY A 59 -17.30 19.12 -4.13
CA GLY A 59 -15.89 19.27 -4.49
C GLY A 59 -14.89 18.88 -3.39
N ILE A 60 -15.38 18.43 -2.23
CA ILE A 60 -14.55 17.97 -1.11
C ILE A 60 -14.56 16.44 -1.11
N LEU A 61 -13.37 15.84 -1.15
CA LEU A 61 -13.24 14.40 -1.00
C LEU A 61 -13.49 14.03 0.47
N ILE A 62 -14.38 13.06 0.72
CA ILE A 62 -14.64 12.47 2.04
C ILE A 62 -14.12 11.03 2.09
N ARG A 63 -13.87 10.51 3.29
CA ARG A 63 -13.33 9.14 3.44
C ARG A 63 -14.38 8.07 3.15
N HIS A 64 -15.60 8.35 3.58
CA HIS A 64 -16.73 7.44 3.52
C HIS A 64 -18.04 8.24 3.62
N PRO A 65 -19.16 7.87 2.96
CA PRO A 65 -20.41 8.63 3.04
C PRO A 65 -20.98 8.80 4.44
N THR A 66 -20.70 7.87 5.35
CA THR A 66 -21.14 7.94 6.76
C THR A 66 -20.20 8.75 7.66
N LYS A 67 -19.02 9.16 7.16
CA LYS A 67 -18.01 9.90 7.94
C LYS A 67 -17.83 11.30 7.35
N LYS A 68 -18.19 12.32 8.12
CA LYS A 68 -17.91 13.74 7.78
C LYS A 68 -16.45 14.16 8.05
N VAL A 69 -15.53 13.20 8.16
CA VAL A 69 -14.13 13.45 8.53
C VAL A 69 -13.34 13.81 7.28
N GLN A 70 -12.47 14.83 7.40
CA GLN A 70 -11.57 15.24 6.33
C GLN A 70 -10.67 14.06 5.89
N THR A 71 -10.49 13.93 4.58
CA THR A 71 -9.62 12.93 3.97
C THR A 71 -8.16 13.11 4.37
N SER A 72 -7.43 12.00 4.42
CA SER A 72 -5.97 12.06 4.51
C SER A 72 -5.36 12.31 3.13
N ARG A 73 -4.08 12.65 3.09
CA ARG A 73 -3.28 12.76 1.85
C ARG A 73 -3.38 11.51 0.97
N ASP A 74 -3.48 10.33 1.58
CA ASP A 74 -3.47 9.06 0.86
C ASP A 74 -4.76 8.89 0.04
N HIS A 75 -5.91 9.32 0.57
CA HIS A 75 -7.19 9.30 -0.15
C HIS A 75 -7.13 10.12 -1.43
N HIS A 76 -6.63 11.36 -1.33
CA HIS A 76 -6.47 12.18 -2.52
C HIS A 76 -5.50 11.52 -3.51
N SER A 77 -4.44 10.87 -3.03
CA SER A 77 -3.48 10.19 -3.90
C SER A 77 -4.14 9.08 -4.71
N TYR A 78 -4.95 8.23 -4.07
CA TYR A 78 -5.71 7.17 -4.77
C TYR A 78 -6.76 7.74 -5.70
N PHE A 79 -7.45 8.81 -5.32
CA PHE A 79 -8.42 9.47 -6.19
C PHE A 79 -7.75 10.04 -7.46
N TYR A 80 -6.56 10.63 -7.34
CA TYR A 80 -5.77 11.06 -8.51
C TYR A 80 -5.29 9.89 -9.36
N ILE A 81 -4.84 8.79 -8.73
CA ILE A 81 -4.47 7.56 -9.42
C ILE A 81 -5.65 7.06 -10.26
N TYR A 82 -6.84 6.99 -9.66
CA TYR A 82 -8.08 6.64 -10.35
C TYR A 82 -8.33 7.56 -11.55
N ARG A 83 -8.46 8.87 -11.35
CA ARG A 83 -8.75 9.82 -12.44
C ARG A 83 -7.73 9.71 -13.57
N LYS A 84 -6.44 9.56 -13.23
CA LYS A 84 -5.36 9.38 -14.20
C LYS A 84 -5.50 8.07 -14.97
N TYR A 85 -5.80 6.98 -14.27
CA TYR A 85 -5.97 5.65 -14.84
C TYR A 85 -7.17 5.60 -15.81
N THR A 86 -8.24 6.33 -15.50
CA THR A 86 -9.46 6.40 -16.32
C THR A 86 -9.46 7.50 -17.37
N GLY A 87 -8.38 8.29 -17.48
CA GLY A 87 -8.32 9.44 -18.39
C GLY A 87 -9.29 10.59 -18.06
N GLN A 88 -9.81 10.65 -16.83
CA GLN A 88 -10.71 11.71 -16.38
C GLN A 88 -9.91 12.95 -15.95
N GLU A 89 -10.59 14.10 -15.95
CA GLU A 89 -9.98 15.36 -15.51
C GLU A 89 -9.53 15.27 -14.05
N LEU A 90 -8.33 15.78 -13.78
CA LEU A 90 -7.76 15.78 -12.44
C LEU A 90 -8.38 16.94 -11.63
N PRO A 91 -9.05 16.67 -10.51
CA PRO A 91 -9.63 17.74 -9.69
C PRO A 91 -8.53 18.68 -9.20
N ASN A 92 -8.85 19.97 -9.08
CA ASN A 92 -7.95 20.93 -8.46
C ASN A 92 -8.16 20.92 -6.94
N PHE A 93 -7.44 20.07 -6.21
CA PHE A 93 -7.47 20.12 -4.75
C PHE A 93 -6.48 21.17 -4.23
N PRO A 94 -6.95 22.22 -3.53
CA PRO A 94 -6.08 23.24 -2.96
C PRO A 94 -5.38 22.73 -1.71
N SER A 95 -4.45 21.78 -1.81
CA SER A 95 -3.55 21.47 -0.69
C SER A 95 -2.27 20.71 -1.07
N MET A 96 -1.25 20.93 -0.23
CA MET A 96 0.06 20.27 -0.14
C MET A 96 1.02 20.47 -1.33
N ARG A 97 1.97 21.41 -1.20
CA ARG A 97 3.02 21.72 -2.20
C ARG A 97 3.72 20.47 -2.77
N GLY A 98 4.09 19.51 -1.91
CA GLY A 98 4.76 18.27 -2.33
C GLY A 98 3.86 17.26 -3.05
N MET A 99 2.54 17.35 -2.85
CA MET A 99 1.54 16.61 -3.62
C MET A 99 1.29 17.31 -4.96
N ASN A 100 1.24 18.64 -4.98
CA ASN A 100 1.10 19.44 -6.21
C ASN A 100 2.23 19.16 -7.23
N SER A 101 3.49 19.12 -6.80
CA SER A 101 4.60 18.74 -7.70
C SER A 101 4.42 17.34 -8.28
N TRP A 102 3.96 16.38 -7.47
CA TRP A 102 3.67 15.02 -7.95
C TRP A 102 2.48 15.00 -8.93
N MET A 103 1.38 15.67 -8.60
CA MET A 103 0.18 15.75 -9.44
C MET A 103 0.49 16.39 -10.79
N LYS A 104 1.31 17.45 -10.81
CA LYS A 104 1.82 18.04 -12.05
C LYS A 104 2.77 17.10 -12.80
N ALA A 105 3.53 16.25 -12.11
CA ALA A 105 4.34 15.24 -12.78
C ALA A 105 3.47 14.17 -13.47
N LEU A 106 2.30 13.82 -12.91
CA LEU A 106 1.34 12.89 -13.55
C LEU A 106 0.79 13.39 -14.89
N THR A 107 0.74 14.70 -15.10
CA THR A 107 0.29 15.29 -16.38
C THR A 107 1.38 15.34 -17.44
N GLY A 108 2.56 14.76 -17.17
CA GLY A 108 3.69 14.76 -18.10
C GLY A 108 4.51 16.06 -18.08
N ASN A 109 4.24 16.99 -17.15
CA ASN A 109 4.99 18.24 -17.05
C ASN A 109 6.45 17.97 -16.61
N LYS A 110 7.40 18.11 -17.54
CA LYS A 110 8.83 17.82 -17.32
C LYS A 110 9.49 18.67 -16.24
N ARG A 111 9.07 19.93 -16.07
CA ARG A 111 9.61 20.80 -15.02
C ARG A 111 9.13 20.35 -13.64
N ALA A 112 7.85 20.01 -13.51
CA ALA A 112 7.31 19.48 -12.26
C ALA A 112 7.90 18.11 -11.92
N GLU A 113 8.06 17.24 -12.93
CA GLU A 113 8.75 15.96 -12.82
C GLU A 113 10.18 16.13 -12.30
N TRP A 114 10.95 17.06 -12.88
CA TRP A 114 12.30 17.40 -12.43
C TRP A 114 12.31 17.82 -10.96
N TRP A 115 11.47 18.79 -10.57
CA TRP A 115 11.38 19.26 -9.19
C TRP A 115 10.97 18.16 -8.21
N TYR A 116 10.02 17.31 -8.61
CA TYR A 116 9.60 16.17 -7.82
C TYR A 116 10.81 15.26 -7.54
N TYR A 117 11.53 14.81 -8.55
CA TYR A 117 12.66 13.91 -8.34
C TYR A 117 13.84 14.57 -7.61
N THR A 118 14.16 15.84 -7.89
CA THR A 118 15.21 16.59 -7.20
C THR A 118 14.98 16.68 -5.69
N LEU A 119 13.72 16.80 -5.26
CA LEU A 119 13.38 16.84 -3.83
C LEU A 119 13.29 15.44 -3.20
N TYR A 120 12.68 14.48 -3.90
CA TYR A 120 12.40 13.16 -3.31
C TYR A 120 13.61 12.24 -3.26
N ILE A 121 14.53 12.32 -4.23
CA ILE A 121 15.68 11.41 -4.28
C ILE A 121 16.63 11.62 -3.08
N PRO A 122 17.05 12.84 -2.72
CA PRO A 122 17.84 13.07 -1.52
C PRO A 122 17.14 12.56 -0.25
N GLY A 123 15.83 12.82 -0.11
CA GLY A 123 15.05 12.30 1.02
C GLY A 123 14.96 10.76 1.04
N ALA A 124 14.91 10.14 -0.15
CA ALA A 124 14.95 8.69 -0.31
C ALA A 124 16.32 8.11 0.09
N ILE A 125 17.42 8.82 -0.18
CA ILE A 125 18.76 8.41 0.25
C ILE A 125 18.90 8.59 1.76
N ILE A 126 18.57 9.76 2.31
CA ILE A 126 18.68 10.06 3.74
C ILE A 126 17.89 9.07 4.58
N GLY A 127 16.62 8.81 4.21
CA GLY A 127 15.83 7.84 4.97
C GLY A 127 16.30 6.39 4.79
N ASN A 128 17.03 6.03 3.71
CA ASN A 128 17.67 4.70 3.63
C ASN A 128 18.79 4.58 4.68
N VAL A 129 19.63 5.61 4.74
CA VAL A 129 20.72 5.69 5.71
C VAL A 129 20.15 5.67 7.13
N TRP A 130 19.10 6.46 7.38
CA TRP A 130 18.41 6.50 8.67
C TRP A 130 17.81 5.14 9.04
N LEU A 131 17.10 4.46 8.13
CA LEU A 131 16.53 3.13 8.38
C LEU A 131 17.61 2.12 8.78
N ARG A 132 18.73 2.11 8.05
CA ARG A 132 19.86 1.22 8.32
C ARG A 132 20.49 1.53 9.67
N LEU A 133 20.66 2.80 10.00
CA LEU A 133 21.16 3.23 11.30
C LEU A 133 20.22 2.78 12.42
N CYS A 134 18.92 3.03 12.31
CA CYS A 134 17.95 2.59 13.31
C CYS A 134 17.93 1.06 13.49
N ARG A 135 18.04 0.29 12.39
CA ARG A 135 18.12 -1.17 12.45
C ARG A 135 19.39 -1.63 13.14
N TRP A 136 20.53 -1.04 12.80
CA TRP A 136 21.83 -1.37 13.40
C TRP A 136 21.85 -1.05 14.90
N VAL A 137 21.51 0.17 15.29
CA VAL A 137 21.48 0.58 16.71
C VAL A 137 20.42 -0.20 17.48
N GLY A 138 19.24 -0.37 16.91
CA GLY A 138 18.13 -1.10 17.50
C GLY A 138 18.29 -2.62 17.51
N ARG A 139 19.33 -3.16 16.85
CA ARG A 139 19.53 -4.60 16.60
C ARG A 139 18.33 -5.27 15.92
N ILE A 140 17.58 -4.51 15.11
CA ILE A 140 16.40 -4.98 14.40
C ILE A 140 16.84 -5.64 13.09
N ARG A 141 16.56 -6.93 12.97
CA ARG A 141 16.88 -7.72 11.78
C ARG A 141 16.05 -7.26 10.58
N GLU A 142 16.61 -7.38 9.39
CA GLU A 142 15.87 -7.17 8.15
C GLU A 142 14.87 -8.30 7.92
N GLU A 143 13.78 -7.98 7.23
CA GLU A 143 12.80 -9.00 6.83
C GLU A 143 13.42 -9.95 5.80
N LEU A 144 13.33 -11.26 6.05
CA LEU A 144 13.81 -12.31 5.16
C LEU A 144 12.80 -12.58 4.02
N PRO A 145 13.25 -13.16 2.89
CA PRO A 145 12.32 -13.70 1.90
C PRO A 145 11.42 -14.74 2.56
N ASN A 146 10.14 -14.78 2.17
CA ASN A 146 9.16 -15.72 2.72
C ASN A 146 8.98 -15.68 4.24
N GLU A 147 9.46 -14.62 4.91
CA GLU A 147 9.11 -14.35 6.30
C GLU A 147 7.65 -13.92 6.33
N ILE A 148 6.77 -14.90 6.43
CA ILE A 148 5.37 -14.74 6.74
C ILE A 148 5.25 -14.99 8.24
N TRP A 149 4.59 -14.07 8.94
CA TRP A 149 4.14 -14.37 10.29
C TRP A 149 2.98 -15.34 10.18
N ILE A 150 3.31 -16.62 10.20
CA ILE A 150 2.34 -17.67 10.48
C ILE A 150 1.98 -17.49 11.96
N LEU A 151 0.94 -16.70 12.21
CA LEU A 151 0.05 -16.94 13.33
C LEU A 151 -0.81 -18.12 12.86
N PRO A 152 -0.53 -19.37 13.30
CA PRO A 152 -1.43 -20.46 13.00
C PRO A 152 -2.80 -20.04 13.52
N CYS A 153 -3.80 -20.09 12.66
CA CYS A 153 -5.18 -19.82 13.05
C CYS A 153 -5.55 -20.82 14.15
N GLY A 154 -5.54 -20.36 15.40
CA GLY A 154 -5.76 -21.19 16.58
C GLY A 154 -4.87 -20.82 17.77
N ASP A 155 -3.68 -20.26 17.54
CA ASP A 155 -2.78 -19.80 18.60
C ASP A 155 -2.50 -18.31 18.39
N SER A 156 -3.19 -17.45 19.14
CA SER A 156 -2.93 -16.00 19.21
C SER A 156 -1.54 -15.66 19.74
N ASN A 157 -0.66 -16.64 19.88
CA ASN A 157 0.58 -16.56 20.60
C ASN A 157 1.77 -16.20 19.71
N THR A 158 1.86 -16.53 18.41
CA THR A 158 3.14 -16.43 17.65
C THR A 158 3.54 -15.02 17.17
N GLY A 159 2.63 -14.27 16.55
CA GLY A 159 2.86 -12.87 16.16
C GLY A 159 2.96 -11.94 17.37
N THR A 160 2.18 -12.26 18.41
CA THR A 160 2.27 -11.67 19.75
C THR A 160 3.63 -12.02 20.38
N GLN A 161 4.10 -13.27 20.24
CA GLN A 161 5.36 -13.78 20.81
C GLN A 161 6.58 -13.04 20.28
N MET A 162 6.77 -12.80 18.98
CA MET A 162 7.98 -12.06 18.55
C MET A 162 7.95 -10.57 18.93
N LEU A 163 6.78 -9.94 19.02
CA LEU A 163 6.68 -8.62 19.66
C LEU A 163 6.96 -8.70 21.16
N HIS A 164 6.58 -9.78 21.83
CA HIS A 164 6.85 -10.01 23.25
C HIS A 164 8.32 -10.34 23.55
N HIS A 165 9.01 -11.08 22.68
CA HIS A 165 10.42 -11.47 22.82
C HIS A 165 11.40 -10.34 22.51
N ARG A 166 10.94 -9.22 21.92
CA ARG A 166 11.78 -8.04 21.76
C ARG A 166 12.15 -7.44 23.10
N THR A 167 13.43 -7.16 23.26
CA THR A 167 13.98 -6.33 24.32
C THR A 167 13.29 -4.96 24.33
N ARG A 168 13.29 -4.27 25.47
CA ARG A 168 12.77 -2.90 25.57
C ARG A 168 13.46 -1.96 24.57
N TRP A 169 14.73 -2.23 24.26
CA TRP A 169 15.53 -1.49 23.28
C TRP A 169 15.04 -1.67 21.84
N GLU A 170 14.82 -2.92 21.41
CA GLU A 170 14.25 -3.21 20.08
C GLU A 170 12.85 -2.62 19.92
N LYS A 171 12.03 -2.63 20.98
CA LYS A 171 10.70 -2.01 20.98
C LYS A 171 10.79 -0.49 20.80
N LEU A 172 11.75 0.17 21.47
CA LEU A 172 11.98 1.60 21.34
C LEU A 172 12.40 1.96 19.91
N TRP A 173 13.41 1.27 19.36
CA TRP A 173 13.88 1.55 17.99
C TRP A 173 12.87 1.17 16.92
N GLY A 174 12.08 0.11 17.14
CA GLY A 174 10.96 -0.24 16.27
C GLY A 174 9.91 0.87 16.24
N ARG A 175 9.63 1.48 17.40
CA ARG A 175 8.76 2.67 17.47
C ARG A 175 9.37 3.85 16.71
N ILE A 176 10.67 4.13 16.87
CA ILE A 176 11.35 5.21 16.13
C ILE A 176 11.24 4.99 14.61
N ILE A 177 11.47 3.77 14.13
CA ILE A 177 11.29 3.42 12.70
C ILE A 177 9.86 3.68 12.26
N SER A 178 8.86 3.19 13.02
CA SER A 178 7.44 3.34 12.64
C SER A 178 6.97 4.79 12.54
N ILE A 179 7.58 5.70 13.31
CA ILE A 179 7.26 7.14 13.31
C ILE A 179 8.01 7.87 12.19
N THR A 180 9.31 7.61 12.06
CA THR A 180 10.19 8.39 11.16
C THR A 180 10.14 7.91 9.71
N ILE A 181 9.86 6.63 9.50
CA ILE A 181 9.79 6.00 8.19
C ILE A 181 8.53 5.12 8.16
N PRO A 182 7.32 5.69 8.09
CA PRO A 182 6.10 4.90 8.09
C PRO A 182 5.97 4.04 6.82
N ALA A 183 5.65 2.75 6.99
CA ALA A 183 5.46 1.83 5.86
C ALA A 183 4.28 2.23 4.96
N TYR A 184 3.17 2.70 5.53
CA TYR A 184 2.01 3.17 4.75
C TYR A 184 2.38 4.31 3.78
N ALA A 185 3.29 5.20 4.17
CA ALA A 185 3.75 6.29 3.31
C ALA A 185 4.63 5.78 2.16
N LEU A 186 5.45 4.74 2.41
CA LEU A 186 6.20 4.07 1.36
C LEU A 186 5.27 3.36 0.38
N HIS A 187 4.21 2.74 0.88
CA HIS A 187 3.18 2.10 0.06
C HIS A 187 2.44 3.08 -0.84
N ASN A 188 1.91 4.18 -0.30
CA ASN A 188 1.30 5.22 -1.12
C ASN A 188 2.32 5.76 -2.15
N LYS A 189 3.57 6.00 -1.74
CA LYS A 189 4.63 6.44 -2.66
C LYS A 189 4.89 5.45 -3.80
N ALA A 190 4.82 4.15 -3.54
CA ALA A 190 5.00 3.11 -4.54
C ALA A 190 3.92 3.20 -5.63
N TRP A 191 2.65 3.32 -5.25
CA TRP A 191 1.54 3.53 -6.19
C TRP A 191 1.65 4.86 -6.95
N GLN A 192 2.02 5.93 -6.27
CA GLN A 192 2.28 7.22 -6.91
C GLN A 192 3.34 7.10 -8.00
N ILE A 193 4.43 6.39 -7.74
CA ILE A 193 5.49 6.15 -8.72
C ILE A 193 5.00 5.24 -9.85
N TYR A 194 4.25 4.18 -9.52
CA TYR A 194 3.73 3.22 -10.49
C TYR A 194 3.00 3.89 -11.66
N VAL A 195 2.16 4.89 -11.38
CA VAL A 195 1.34 5.59 -12.38
C VAL A 195 1.99 6.83 -13.03
N ILE A 196 3.13 7.32 -12.52
CA ILE A 196 3.87 8.41 -13.18
C ILE A 196 4.47 7.86 -14.48
N PRO A 197 4.46 8.62 -15.60
CA PRO A 197 5.12 8.21 -16.84
C PRO A 197 6.59 7.82 -16.62
N ASP A 198 7.07 6.85 -17.41
CA ASP A 198 8.43 6.34 -17.23
C ASP A 198 9.50 7.38 -17.58
N SER A 199 10.56 7.39 -16.76
CA SER A 199 11.73 8.24 -16.98
C SER A 199 12.96 7.68 -16.28
N LYS A 200 14.15 8.08 -16.72
CA LYS A 200 15.42 7.64 -16.08
C LYS A 200 15.47 7.99 -14.58
N ARG A 201 14.86 9.11 -14.17
CA ARG A 201 14.81 9.52 -12.76
C ARG A 201 13.82 8.69 -11.95
N LYS A 202 12.68 8.29 -12.55
CA LYS A 202 11.74 7.33 -11.96
C LYS A 202 12.46 6.03 -11.63
N GLU A 203 13.19 5.48 -12.60
CA GLU A 203 13.93 4.22 -12.42
C GLU A 203 15.03 4.34 -11.37
N TRP A 204 15.76 5.46 -11.34
CA TRP A 204 16.74 5.71 -10.30
C TRP A 204 16.09 5.78 -8.89
N LEU A 205 14.97 6.49 -8.75
CA LEU A 205 14.22 6.56 -7.50
C LEU A 205 13.70 5.18 -7.06
N LYS A 206 13.15 4.38 -7.98
CA LYS A 206 12.68 3.00 -7.71
C LYS A 206 13.81 2.15 -7.12
N ARG A 207 15.01 2.17 -7.72
CA ARG A 207 16.19 1.45 -7.21
C ARG A 207 16.62 1.90 -5.81
N ILE A 208 16.49 3.20 -5.51
CA ILE A 208 16.80 3.72 -4.17
C ILE A 208 15.76 3.25 -3.15
N LEU A 209 14.47 3.36 -3.47
CA LEU A 209 13.37 3.01 -2.57
C LEU A 209 13.26 1.50 -2.35
N LEU A 210 13.59 0.67 -3.36
CA LEU A 210 13.62 -0.77 -3.24
C LEU A 210 14.53 -1.26 -2.09
N LYS A 211 15.61 -0.52 -1.80
CA LYS A 211 16.51 -0.81 -0.66
C LYS A 211 15.86 -0.64 0.72
N ARG A 212 14.68 -0.02 0.82
CA ARG A 212 13.88 0.08 2.06
C ARG A 212 12.93 -1.09 2.25
N VAL A 213 12.53 -1.70 1.15
CA VAL A 213 11.47 -2.69 1.13
C VAL A 213 11.97 -3.97 1.78
N GLY A 214 11.20 -4.49 2.74
CA GLY A 214 11.47 -5.81 3.31
C GLY A 214 11.33 -6.90 2.26
N LYS A 215 12.18 -7.93 2.29
CA LYS A 215 12.23 -8.94 1.21
C LYS A 215 10.91 -9.70 1.05
N SER A 216 10.15 -9.88 2.14
CA SER A 216 8.82 -10.49 2.12
C SER A 216 7.68 -9.56 1.68
N ASN A 217 7.92 -8.25 1.46
CA ASN A 217 6.89 -7.33 0.94
C ASN A 217 6.86 -7.34 -0.60
N ILE A 218 6.33 -8.44 -1.15
CA ILE A 218 6.30 -8.71 -2.59
C ILE A 218 5.58 -7.60 -3.37
N MET A 219 4.46 -7.08 -2.87
CA MET A 219 3.73 -5.99 -3.56
C MET A 219 4.60 -4.74 -3.77
N LEU A 220 5.31 -4.27 -2.73
CA LEU A 220 6.18 -3.10 -2.88
C LEU A 220 7.38 -3.38 -3.78
N ARG A 221 7.93 -4.61 -3.74
CA ARG A 221 8.99 -5.03 -4.66
C ARG A 221 8.51 -4.94 -6.11
N LEU A 222 7.32 -5.46 -6.41
CA LEU A 222 6.71 -5.40 -7.74
C LEU A 222 6.41 -3.97 -8.18
N LEU A 223 5.86 -3.12 -7.31
CA LEU A 223 5.59 -1.70 -7.62
C LEU A 223 6.87 -0.90 -7.94
N PHE A 224 7.99 -1.26 -7.30
CA PHE A 224 9.30 -0.69 -7.62
C PHE A 224 10.05 -1.42 -8.74
N GLY A 225 9.40 -2.36 -9.44
CA GLY A 225 9.98 -3.05 -10.60
C GLY A 225 11.12 -4.00 -10.24
N ASP A 226 11.05 -4.65 -9.08
CA ASP A 226 11.99 -5.70 -8.72
C ASP A 226 11.78 -6.94 -9.61
N THR A 227 12.73 -7.20 -10.49
CA THR A 227 12.72 -8.35 -11.41
C THR A 227 13.16 -9.66 -10.75
N THR A 228 13.57 -9.62 -9.48
CA THR A 228 13.98 -10.82 -8.74
C THR A 228 12.81 -11.56 -8.09
N VAL A 229 11.60 -10.99 -8.12
CA VAL A 229 10.39 -11.67 -7.64
C VAL A 229 10.07 -12.85 -8.56
N THR A 230 10.02 -14.04 -7.99
CA THR A 230 9.75 -15.29 -8.71
C THR A 230 8.25 -15.61 -8.74
N GLN A 231 7.83 -16.40 -9.73
CA GLN A 231 6.47 -16.96 -9.77
C GLN A 231 6.17 -17.76 -8.50
N GLN A 232 7.14 -18.54 -8.00
CA GLN A 232 7.00 -19.33 -6.78
C GLN A 232 6.72 -18.45 -5.55
N GLU A 233 7.38 -17.28 -5.41
CA GLU A 233 7.08 -16.31 -4.35
C GLU A 233 5.65 -15.77 -4.44
N VAL A 234 5.14 -15.55 -5.66
CA VAL A 234 3.78 -15.07 -5.91
C VAL A 234 2.74 -16.14 -5.59
N ASP A 235 2.95 -17.37 -6.08
CA ASP A 235 2.03 -18.49 -5.88
C ASP A 235 1.90 -18.85 -4.39
N ASN A 236 3.03 -18.84 -3.69
CA ASN A 236 3.11 -19.15 -2.26
C ASN A 236 2.72 -17.97 -1.36
N TYR A 237 2.39 -16.80 -1.91
CA TYR A 237 1.93 -15.69 -1.08
C TYR A 237 0.58 -16.04 -0.44
N PRO A 238 0.47 -16.06 0.90
CA PRO A 238 -0.78 -16.40 1.56
C PRO A 238 -1.74 -15.21 1.57
N HIS A 239 -3.02 -15.49 1.72
CA HIS A 239 -3.99 -14.46 2.01
C HIS A 239 -3.78 -13.95 3.44
N MET A 240 -3.76 -12.63 3.64
CA MET A 240 -3.37 -12.03 4.92
C MET A 240 -4.36 -10.99 5.43
N THR A 241 -4.34 -10.76 6.75
CA THR A 241 -5.03 -9.66 7.43
C THR A 241 -4.19 -8.38 7.45
N GLY A 242 -4.81 -7.26 7.88
CA GLY A 242 -4.08 -6.12 8.44
C GLY A 242 -3.26 -5.27 7.46
N TYR A 243 -3.47 -5.46 6.16
CA TYR A 243 -2.84 -4.70 5.08
C TYR A 243 -1.32 -4.80 5.07
N ARG A 244 -0.81 -6.00 4.73
CA ARG A 244 0.62 -6.33 4.71
C ARG A 244 1.50 -5.31 3.97
N PRO A 245 1.11 -4.75 2.81
CA PRO A 245 1.95 -3.80 2.07
C PRO A 245 2.26 -2.52 2.83
N GLY A 246 1.38 -2.10 3.75
CA GLY A 246 1.49 -0.88 4.55
C GLY A 246 2.20 -1.05 5.89
N ALA A 247 2.84 -2.19 6.15
CA ALA A 247 3.48 -2.50 7.42
C ALA A 247 4.91 -3.06 7.26
N TYR A 248 5.76 -2.76 8.24
CA TYR A 248 7.02 -3.50 8.44
C TYR A 248 6.78 -4.59 9.48
N LEU A 249 6.99 -5.83 9.11
CA LEU A 249 6.78 -7.00 9.95
C LEU A 249 7.63 -6.97 11.23
N ASN A 250 8.86 -6.49 11.09
CA ASN A 250 9.81 -6.39 12.20
C ASN A 250 9.60 -5.18 13.14
N THR A 251 8.62 -4.30 12.88
CA THR A 251 8.39 -3.11 13.73
C THR A 251 6.92 -2.75 13.93
N THR A 252 6.00 -3.34 13.15
CA THR A 252 4.56 -3.10 13.26
C THR A 252 4.01 -3.58 14.59
N ARG A 253 2.96 -2.91 15.05
CA ARG A 253 2.10 -3.33 16.18
C ARG A 253 0.81 -3.98 15.73
N ARG A 254 0.54 -3.99 14.41
CA ARG A 254 -0.64 -4.59 13.83
C ARG A 254 -0.48 -6.11 13.82
N THR A 255 -1.54 -6.83 14.17
CA THR A 255 -1.62 -8.27 13.99
C THR A 255 -1.85 -8.56 12.51
N ILE A 256 -0.80 -9.00 11.83
CA ILE A 256 -0.84 -9.49 10.45
C ILE A 256 -0.67 -11.00 10.53
N ARG A 257 -1.68 -11.72 10.04
CA ARG A 257 -1.70 -13.19 10.01
C ARG A 257 -2.20 -13.68 8.66
N GLU A 258 -1.95 -14.95 8.40
CA GLU A 258 -2.64 -15.67 7.34
C GLU A 258 -4.14 -15.79 7.66
N LEU A 259 -4.94 -15.75 6.60
CA LEU A 259 -6.36 -16.05 6.67
C LEU A 259 -6.57 -17.56 6.70
N THR A 260 -7.61 -18.00 7.42
CA THR A 260 -8.15 -19.36 7.26
C THR A 260 -8.72 -19.55 5.85
N ASP A 261 -8.86 -20.80 5.40
CA ASP A 261 -9.47 -21.12 4.10
C ASP A 261 -10.84 -20.45 3.92
N LYS A 262 -11.66 -20.44 4.97
CA LYS A 262 -12.99 -19.79 4.98
C LYS A 262 -12.91 -18.26 4.84
N GLU A 263 -11.93 -17.62 5.48
CA GLU A 263 -11.71 -16.18 5.34
C GLU A 263 -11.12 -15.83 3.97
N ALA A 264 -10.25 -16.70 3.44
CA ALA A 264 -9.55 -16.55 2.18
C ALA A 264 -10.49 -16.64 0.98
N GLU A 265 -11.55 -17.47 1.04
CA GLU A 265 -12.56 -17.64 -0.02
C GLU A 265 -13.08 -16.29 -0.58
N PHE A 266 -13.08 -15.25 0.25
CA PHE A 266 -13.64 -13.95 -0.09
C PHE A 266 -12.72 -12.75 0.15
N ASN A 267 -11.49 -12.98 0.63
CA ASN A 267 -10.50 -11.92 0.85
C ASN A 267 -9.18 -12.25 0.15
N THR A 268 -9.28 -12.41 -1.17
CA THR A 268 -8.15 -12.71 -2.03
C THR A 268 -7.49 -11.45 -2.60
N TYR A 269 -8.11 -10.28 -2.46
CA TYR A 269 -7.75 -9.08 -3.22
C TYR A 269 -6.27 -8.70 -3.14
N GLU A 270 -5.62 -8.80 -1.98
CA GLU A 270 -4.20 -8.45 -1.87
C GLU A 270 -3.30 -9.40 -2.66
N LYS A 271 -3.61 -10.70 -2.61
CA LYS A 271 -2.93 -11.73 -3.40
C LYS A 271 -3.21 -11.53 -4.88
N ASP A 272 -4.47 -11.29 -5.24
CA ASP A 272 -4.88 -11.05 -6.62
C ASP A 272 -4.19 -9.80 -7.19
N LEU A 273 -4.03 -8.75 -6.39
CA LEU A 273 -3.29 -7.54 -6.76
C LEU A 273 -1.80 -7.82 -6.98
N ILE A 274 -1.20 -8.71 -6.19
CA ILE A 274 0.19 -9.16 -6.38
C ILE A 274 0.33 -9.96 -7.68
N ILE A 275 -0.57 -10.91 -7.93
CA ILE A 275 -0.60 -11.68 -9.18
C ILE A 275 -0.75 -10.74 -10.37
N TRP A 276 -1.71 -9.81 -10.31
CA TRP A 276 -1.92 -8.80 -11.34
C TRP A 276 -0.67 -7.96 -11.58
N LEU A 277 -0.04 -7.41 -10.52
CA LEU A 277 1.19 -6.63 -10.64
C LEU A 277 2.34 -7.43 -11.27
N TYR A 278 2.45 -8.72 -10.94
CA TYR A 278 3.47 -9.59 -11.49
C TYR A 278 3.30 -9.78 -13.00
N GLU A 279 2.08 -10.05 -13.46
CA GLU A 279 1.76 -10.16 -14.88
C GLU A 279 1.95 -8.83 -15.63
N GLN A 280 1.57 -7.70 -15.02
CA GLN A 280 1.84 -6.38 -15.60
C GLN A 280 3.34 -6.12 -15.78
N ASN A 281 4.18 -6.56 -14.84
CA ASN A 281 5.63 -6.41 -14.95
C ASN A 281 6.23 -7.33 -16.01
N LYS A 282 5.75 -8.57 -16.16
CA LYS A 282 6.15 -9.47 -17.25
C LYS A 282 5.90 -8.83 -18.62
N ASN A 283 4.70 -8.29 -18.81
CA ASN A 283 4.31 -7.65 -20.08
C ASN A 283 5.11 -6.40 -20.43
N ARG A 284 5.75 -5.74 -19.45
CA ARG A 284 6.62 -4.57 -19.68
C ARG A 284 8.07 -4.93 -20.03
N MET A 285 8.47 -6.20 -19.83
CA MET A 285 9.82 -6.68 -20.13
C MET A 285 9.95 -7.27 -21.53
N VAL A 286 8.82 -7.56 -22.18
CA VAL A 286 8.73 -7.99 -23.59
C VAL A 286 8.71 -6.75 -24.50
#